data_AF-A0AA95F911-F1
#
_entry.id   AF-A0AA95F911-F1
#
_cell.length_a   1.000
_cell.length_b   1.000
_cell.length_c   1.000
_cell.angle_alpha   90.00
_cell.angle_beta   90.00
_cell.angle_gamma   90.00
#
_symmetry.space_group_name_H-M   'P 1'
#
loop_
_entity.id
_entity.type
_entity.pdbx_description
1 polymer ?
#
loop_
_entity_poly.entity_id
_entity_poly.type
_entity_poly.pdbx_seq_one_letter_code
_entity_poly.pdbx_strand_id
1 'polypeptide(L)'
;MRFTRRDFWRGAWTAWLIFMAFLVVYLIAMGLMQSGPPWGDAYTSVVVFLVYGIPLGAVVSILVMLAGSPLAWVLGRLLANTHRVTLHVLAYAGLGAGAGTAVILIANVARAHPQISWHFAGAVIAACALSVVGGWAWSVRQSRREQ
;
A
#
# COMPACT_ATOMS: atom_id res chain seq x y z
N MET A 1 -24.10 -9.74 5.19
CA MET A 1 -23.04 -10.71 4.82
C MET A 1 -22.22 -11.00 6.08
N ARG A 2 -21.97 -12.26 6.43
CA ARG A 2 -21.15 -12.57 7.61
C ARG A 2 -19.68 -12.42 7.22
N PHE A 3 -19.06 -11.31 7.60
CA PHE A 3 -17.65 -11.03 7.33
C PHE A 3 -16.77 -12.11 7.97
N THR A 4 -16.17 -12.99 7.18
CA THR A 4 -15.37 -14.10 7.70
C THR A 4 -13.90 -13.72 7.84
N ARG A 5 -13.17 -14.44 8.69
CA ARG A 5 -11.72 -14.27 8.83
C ARG A 5 -10.98 -14.54 7.52
N ARG A 6 -11.50 -15.44 6.68
CA ARG A 6 -10.94 -15.79 5.39
C ARG A 6 -11.08 -14.65 4.38
N ASP A 7 -12.25 -14.01 4.31
CA ASP A 7 -12.49 -12.87 3.41
C ASP A 7 -11.59 -11.67 3.74
N PHE A 8 -11.36 -11.45 5.03
CA PHE A 8 -10.45 -10.40 5.50
C PHE A 8 -9.01 -10.64 5.06
N TRP A 9 -8.46 -11.84 5.32
CA TRP A 9 -7.09 -12.15 4.92
C TRP A 9 -6.92 -12.13 3.41
N ARG A 10 -7.92 -12.58 2.65
CA ARG A 10 -7.92 -12.44 1.18
C ARG A 10 -7.81 -10.97 0.77
N GLY A 11 -8.64 -10.10 1.34
CA GLY A 11 -8.60 -8.66 1.07
C GLY A 11 -7.25 -8.01 1.45
N ALA A 12 -6.70 -8.37 2.62
CA ALA A 12 -5.40 -7.88 3.08
C ALA A 12 -4.26 -8.30 2.14
N TRP A 13 -4.21 -9.57 1.75
CA TRP A 13 -3.22 -10.06 0.79
C TRP A 13 -3.36 -9.43 -0.59
N THR A 14 -4.60 -9.25 -1.09
CA THR A 14 -4.82 -8.56 -2.36
C THR A 14 -4.36 -7.10 -2.28
N ALA A 15 -4.64 -6.39 -1.18
CA ALA A 15 -4.16 -5.02 -0.99
C ALA A 15 -2.63 -4.95 -0.97
N TRP A 16 -1.97 -5.89 -0.27
CA TRP A 16 -0.51 -5.98 -0.24
C TRP A 16 0.08 -6.26 -1.62
N LEU A 17 -0.50 -7.17 -2.40
CA LEU A 17 -0.06 -7.44 -3.77
C LEU A 17 -0.22 -6.21 -4.69
N ILE A 18 -1.33 -5.48 -4.58
CA ILE A 18 -1.54 -4.24 -5.34
C ILE A 18 -0.49 -3.19 -4.93
N PHE A 19 -0.19 -3.07 -3.64
CA PHE A 19 0.87 -2.18 -3.17
C PHE A 19 2.24 -2.58 -3.72
N MET A 20 2.57 -3.88 -3.72
CA MET A 20 3.83 -4.39 -4.30
C MET A 20 3.93 -4.08 -5.79
N ALA A 21 2.82 -4.18 -6.55
CA ALA A 21 2.79 -3.78 -7.95
C ALA A 21 3.10 -2.29 -8.13
N PHE A 22 2.48 -1.41 -7.32
CA PHE A 22 2.79 0.02 -7.33
C PHE A 22 4.26 0.29 -6.96
N LEU A 23 4.79 -0.42 -5.97
CA LEU A 23 6.19 -0.31 -5.57
C LEU A 23 7.12 -0.68 -6.72
N VAL A 24 6.86 -1.78 -7.44
CA VAL A 24 7.67 -2.20 -8.59
C VAL A 24 7.67 -1.13 -9.68
N VAL A 25 6.49 -0.62 -10.05
CA VAL A 25 6.37 0.46 -11.05
C VAL A 25 7.15 1.70 -10.62
N TYR A 26 7.05 2.08 -9.35
CA TYR A 26 7.78 3.20 -8.78
C TYR A 26 9.30 2.99 -8.82
N LEU A 27 9.79 1.81 -8.44
CA LEU A 27 11.22 1.47 -8.46
C LEU A 27 11.79 1.49 -9.87
N ILE A 28 11.03 1.00 -10.87
CA ILE A 28 11.42 1.12 -12.29
C ILE A 28 11.51 2.59 -12.69
N ALA A 29 10.48 3.39 -12.40
CA ALA A 29 10.46 4.81 -12.75
C ALA A 29 11.65 5.55 -12.13
N MET A 30 11.94 5.30 -10.85
CA MET A 30 13.09 5.89 -10.16
C MET A 30 14.42 5.44 -10.74
N GLY A 31 14.57 4.15 -11.04
CA GLY A 31 15.78 3.63 -11.68
C GLY A 31 16.03 4.29 -13.05
N LEU A 32 14.97 4.54 -13.82
CA LEU A 32 15.07 5.26 -15.09
C LEU A 32 15.43 6.75 -14.88
N MET A 33 14.77 7.43 -13.94
CA MET A 33 14.98 8.86 -13.67
C MET A 33 16.36 9.17 -13.08
N GLN A 34 16.94 8.24 -12.32
CA GLN A 34 18.26 8.40 -11.69
C GLN A 34 19.40 7.79 -12.50
N SER A 35 19.08 7.16 -13.64
CA SER A 35 20.11 6.66 -14.55
C SER A 35 20.87 7.80 -15.24
N GLY A 36 22.11 7.52 -15.61
CA GLY A 36 23.04 8.48 -16.18
C GLY A 36 24.26 8.73 -15.28
N PRO A 37 25.26 9.48 -15.77
CA PRO A 37 26.47 9.74 -15.01
C PRO A 37 26.16 10.44 -13.67
N PRO A 38 26.73 10.00 -12.53
CA PRO A 38 27.75 8.96 -12.35
C PRO A 38 27.22 7.52 -12.11
N TRP A 39 25.91 7.29 -12.11
CA TRP A 39 25.24 6.10 -11.59
C TRP A 39 25.13 4.92 -12.58
N GLY A 40 25.55 5.10 -13.83
CA GLY A 40 25.58 4.06 -14.85
C GLY A 40 24.37 4.07 -15.78
N ASP A 41 24.16 2.99 -16.52
CA ASP A 41 23.07 2.86 -17.48
C ASP A 41 21.71 2.61 -16.80
N ALA A 42 20.65 2.80 -17.58
CA ALA A 42 19.27 2.63 -17.11
C ALA A 42 18.98 1.21 -16.63
N TYR A 43 19.53 0.20 -17.32
CA TYR A 43 19.34 -1.20 -16.96
C TYR A 43 19.93 -1.52 -15.58
N THR A 44 21.20 -1.16 -15.35
CA THR A 44 21.87 -1.43 -14.06
C THR A 44 21.17 -0.71 -12.92
N SER A 45 20.77 0.54 -13.14
CA SER A 45 20.05 1.34 -12.14
C SER A 45 18.73 0.65 -11.75
N VAL A 46 17.89 0.30 -12.72
CA VAL A 46 16.61 -0.38 -12.47
C VAL A 46 16.82 -1.72 -11.76
N VAL A 47 17.81 -2.52 -12.18
CA VAL A 47 18.11 -3.80 -11.53
C VAL A 47 18.47 -3.61 -10.07
N VAL A 48 19.35 -2.66 -9.75
CA VAL A 48 19.72 -2.34 -8.36
C VAL A 48 18.50 -1.92 -7.54
N PHE A 49 17.68 -1.01 -8.06
CA PHE A 49 16.46 -0.57 -7.39
C PHE A 49 15.48 -1.72 -7.13
N LEU A 50 15.31 -2.64 -8.07
CA LEU A 50 14.42 -3.78 -7.89
C LEU A 50 14.99 -4.81 -6.90
N VAL A 51 16.26 -5.17 -7.04
CA VAL A 51 16.92 -6.19 -6.22
C VAL A 51 16.96 -5.78 -4.74
N TYR A 52 17.20 -4.50 -4.44
CA TYR A 52 17.20 -4.02 -3.05
C TYR A 52 15.84 -3.50 -2.59
N GLY A 53 15.11 -2.80 -3.46
CA GLY A 53 13.85 -2.15 -3.12
C GLY A 53 12.70 -3.13 -2.92
N ILE A 54 12.61 -4.21 -3.71
CA ILE A 54 11.52 -5.19 -3.59
C ILE A 54 11.60 -5.94 -2.25
N PRO A 55 12.72 -6.57 -1.86
CA PRO A 55 12.77 -7.33 -0.60
C PRO A 55 12.55 -6.43 0.61
N LEU A 56 13.19 -5.25 0.64
CA LEU A 56 13.02 -4.30 1.73
C LEU A 56 11.57 -3.79 1.80
N GLY A 57 11.02 -3.38 0.66
CA GLY A 57 9.64 -2.91 0.58
C GLY A 57 8.61 -3.99 0.91
N ALA A 58 8.86 -5.24 0.53
CA ALA A 58 8.02 -6.39 0.89
C ALA A 58 7.99 -6.63 2.40
N VAL A 59 9.16 -6.65 3.05
CA VAL A 59 9.29 -6.84 4.50
C VAL A 59 8.65 -5.68 5.28
N VAL A 60 8.89 -4.44 4.88
CA VAL A 60 8.29 -3.29 5.57
C VAL A 60 6.77 -3.27 5.36
N SER A 61 6.30 -3.46 4.13
CA SER A 61 4.87 -3.40 3.82
C SER A 61 4.07 -4.54 4.45
N ILE A 62 4.64 -5.75 4.56
CA ILE A 62 3.96 -6.85 5.25
C ILE A 62 3.85 -6.56 6.75
N LEU A 63 4.87 -5.98 7.38
CA LEU A 63 4.81 -5.58 8.78
C LEU A 63 3.76 -4.48 9.01
N VAL A 64 3.71 -3.48 8.13
CA VAL A 64 2.67 -2.43 8.17
C VAL A 64 1.27 -3.02 7.98
N MET A 65 1.10 -3.95 7.05
CA MET A 65 -0.16 -4.66 6.85
C MET A 65 -0.58 -5.42 8.12
N LEU A 66 0.34 -6.17 8.73
CA LEU A 66 0.07 -6.93 9.95
C LEU A 66 -0.27 -6.00 11.12
N ALA A 67 0.45 -4.89 11.28
CA ALA A 67 0.19 -3.89 12.32
C ALA A 67 -1.15 -3.15 12.11
N GLY A 68 -1.52 -2.86 10.86
CA GLY A 68 -2.80 -2.24 10.50
C GLY A 68 -3.99 -3.21 10.49
N SER A 69 -3.74 -4.51 10.47
CA SER A 69 -4.77 -5.55 10.37
C SER A 69 -5.83 -5.52 11.49
N PRO A 70 -5.49 -5.28 12.78
CA PRO A 70 -6.50 -5.21 13.83
C PRO A 70 -7.46 -4.04 13.64
N LEU A 71 -6.94 -2.88 13.23
CA LEU A 71 -7.73 -1.68 12.96
C LEU A 71 -8.67 -1.91 11.77
N ALA A 72 -8.15 -2.50 10.70
CA ALA A 72 -8.94 -2.86 9.51
C ALA A 72 -10.03 -3.88 9.83
N TRP A 73 -9.76 -4.83 10.74
CA TRP A 73 -10.73 -5.83 11.19
C TRP A 73 -11.88 -5.18 11.97
N VAL A 74 -11.57 -4.27 12.91
CA VAL A 74 -12.57 -3.53 13.67
C VAL A 74 -13.43 -2.67 12.75
N LEU A 75 -12.81 -1.94 11.82
CA LEU A 75 -13.52 -1.16 10.80
C LEU A 75 -14.47 -2.03 9.96
N GLY A 76 -14.01 -3.20 9.50
CA GLY A 76 -14.83 -4.14 8.75
C GLY A 76 -16.05 -4.65 9.53
N ARG A 77 -15.91 -4.85 10.86
CA ARG A 77 -17.03 -5.22 11.72
C ARG A 77 -18.02 -4.08 11.94
N LEU A 78 -17.53 -2.86 12.18
CA LEU A 78 -18.39 -1.68 12.37
C LEU A 78 -19.20 -1.37 11.11
N LEU A 79 -18.57 -1.55 9.94
CA LEU A 79 -19.20 -1.31 8.65
C LEU A 79 -20.12 -2.46 8.19
N ALA A 80 -20.12 -3.62 8.86
CA ALA A 80 -20.93 -4.78 8.46
C ALA A 80 -22.43 -4.49 8.37
N ASN A 81 -22.93 -3.52 9.15
CA ASN A 81 -24.33 -3.10 9.16
C ASN A 81 -24.62 -1.90 8.23
N THR A 82 -23.60 -1.37 7.55
CA THR A 82 -23.73 -0.19 6.70
C THR A 82 -24.01 -0.63 5.25
N HIS A 83 -25.11 -0.17 4.66
CA HIS A 83 -25.44 -0.51 3.26
C HIS A 83 -24.74 0.37 2.22
N ARG A 84 -24.13 1.49 2.64
CA ARG A 84 -23.50 2.45 1.73
C ARG A 84 -22.07 2.02 1.39
N VAL A 85 -21.86 1.66 0.12
CA VAL A 85 -20.53 1.29 -0.43
C VAL A 85 -19.53 2.45 -0.33
N THR A 86 -20.00 3.69 -0.47
CA THR A 86 -19.16 4.89 -0.37
C THR A 86 -18.48 5.03 1.00
N LEU A 87 -19.18 4.70 2.09
CA LEU A 87 -18.61 4.73 3.44
C LEU A 87 -17.51 3.68 3.62
N HIS A 88 -17.65 2.51 2.99
CA HIS A 88 -16.61 1.48 3.01
C HIS A 88 -15.35 1.96 2.27
N VAL A 89 -15.54 2.51 1.07
CA VAL A 89 -14.42 3.03 0.26
C VAL A 89 -13.70 4.14 1.00
N LEU A 90 -14.42 5.10 1.59
CA LEU A 90 -13.82 6.20 2.35
C LEU A 90 -13.08 5.71 3.59
N ALA A 91 -13.65 4.78 4.36
CA ALA A 91 -13.00 4.24 5.56
C ALA A 91 -11.69 3.50 5.22
N TYR A 92 -11.71 2.67 4.17
CA TYR A 92 -10.53 1.93 3.73
C TYR A 92 -9.49 2.82 3.03
N ALA A 93 -9.93 3.82 2.27
CA ALA A 93 -9.04 4.85 1.73
C ALA A 93 -8.35 5.63 2.86
N GLY A 94 -9.11 6.03 3.88
CA GLY A 94 -8.58 6.71 5.07
C GLY A 94 -7.57 5.86 5.83
N LEU A 95 -7.82 4.56 5.98
CA LEU A 95 -6.85 3.64 6.59
C LEU A 95 -5.55 3.56 5.77
N GLY A 96 -5.65 3.41 4.45
CA GLY A 96 -4.47 3.40 3.57
C GLY A 96 -3.71 4.72 3.60
N ALA A 97 -4.42 5.85 3.53
CA ALA A 97 -3.82 7.18 3.60
C ALA A 97 -3.15 7.44 4.96
N GLY A 98 -3.77 6.98 6.05
CA GLY A 98 -3.22 7.04 7.41
C GLY A 98 -1.94 6.23 7.55
N ALA A 99 -1.92 5.00 7.00
CA ALA A 99 -0.72 4.17 6.97
C ALA A 99 0.41 4.84 6.16
N GLY A 100 0.10 5.38 4.98
CA GLY A 100 1.07 6.13 4.17
C GLY A 100 1.63 7.33 4.92
N THR A 101 0.77 8.12 5.56
CA THR A 101 1.17 9.27 6.38
C THR A 101 2.07 8.85 7.54
N ALA A 102 1.72 7.79 8.27
CA ALA A 102 2.51 7.28 9.38
C ALA A 102 3.92 6.85 8.93
N VAL A 103 4.03 6.14 7.81
CA VAL A 103 5.33 5.75 7.24
C VAL A 103 6.18 6.97 6.88
N ILE A 104 5.58 7.99 6.27
CA ILE A 104 6.29 9.24 5.93
C ILE A 104 6.74 9.98 7.19
N LEU A 105 5.90 10.05 8.23
CA LEU A 105 6.27 10.68 9.51
C LEU A 105 7.43 9.95 10.19
N ILE A 106 7.36 8.62 10.28
CA ILE A 106 8.43 7.79 10.85
C ILE A 106 9.73 7.99 10.05
N ALA A 107 9.64 7.97 8.72
CA ALA A 107 10.80 8.16 7.85
C ALA A 107 11.43 9.57 7.99
N ASN A 108 10.62 10.61 8.21
CA ASN A 108 11.11 11.95 8.46
C ASN A 108 11.78 12.07 9.85
N VAL A 109 11.20 11.47 10.89
CA VAL A 109 11.79 11.48 12.25
C VAL A 109 13.09 10.68 12.30
N ALA A 110 13.19 9.58 11.55
CA ALA A 110 14.38 8.74 11.51
C ALA A 110 15.56 9.34 10.73
N ARG A 111 15.35 10.40 9.95
CA ARG A 111 16.41 11.06 9.16
C ARG A 111 16.86 12.36 9.82
N ALA A 112 18.18 12.59 9.89
CA ALA A 112 18.75 13.81 10.45
C ALA A 112 18.51 15.07 9.57
N HIS A 113 18.42 14.94 8.24
CA HIS A 113 17.92 15.88 7.19
C HIS A 113 17.92 15.12 5.83
N PRO A 114 17.30 15.54 4.71
CA PRO A 114 16.31 16.60 4.45
C PRO A 114 14.86 16.06 4.34
N GLN A 115 13.88 16.97 4.25
CA GLN A 115 12.45 16.67 4.17
C GLN A 115 12.09 15.85 2.94
N ILE A 116 11.30 14.79 3.13
CA ILE A 116 10.64 14.09 2.04
C ILE A 116 9.81 15.11 1.24
N SER A 117 9.99 15.14 -0.09
CA SER A 117 9.23 16.07 -0.93
C SER A 117 7.72 15.80 -0.84
N TRP A 118 6.92 16.86 -0.87
CA TRP A 118 5.46 16.74 -0.77
C TRP A 118 4.87 15.87 -1.90
N HIS A 119 5.48 15.92 -3.09
CA HIS A 119 5.09 15.09 -4.23
C HIS A 119 5.30 13.60 -3.94
N PHE A 120 6.44 13.22 -3.37
CA PHE A 120 6.71 11.83 -3.00
C PHE A 120 5.79 11.37 -1.87
N ALA A 121 5.60 12.21 -0.84
CA ALA A 121 4.65 11.91 0.24
C ALA A 121 3.23 11.68 -0.30
N GLY A 122 2.76 12.55 -1.20
CA GLY A 122 1.47 12.42 -1.86
C GLY A 122 1.35 11.12 -2.66
N ALA A 123 2.38 10.75 -3.43
CA ALA A 123 2.41 9.51 -4.20
C ALA A 123 2.34 8.27 -3.30
N VAL A 124 3.09 8.25 -2.19
CA VAL A 124 3.05 7.15 -1.21
C VAL A 124 1.67 7.03 -0.56
N ILE A 125 1.11 8.15 -0.09
CA ILE A 125 -0.23 8.17 0.52
C ILE A 125 -1.29 7.68 -0.47
N ALA A 126 -1.24 8.15 -1.72
CA ALA A 126 -2.16 7.72 -2.78
C ALA A 126 -2.01 6.23 -3.09
N ALA A 127 -0.78 5.73 -3.23
CA ALA A 127 -0.52 4.31 -3.48
C ALA A 127 -1.06 3.43 -2.34
N CYS A 128 -0.88 3.83 -1.08
CA CYS A 128 -1.42 3.12 0.08
C CYS A 128 -2.96 3.17 0.12
N ALA A 129 -3.57 4.32 -0.16
CA ALA A 129 -5.03 4.43 -0.19
C ALA A 129 -5.64 3.56 -1.31
N LEU A 130 -5.08 3.64 -2.52
CA LEU A 130 -5.55 2.88 -3.68
C LEU A 130 -5.35 1.38 -3.52
N SER A 131 -4.23 0.94 -2.93
CA SER A 131 -3.98 -0.49 -2.71
C SER A 131 -4.99 -1.09 -1.73
N VAL A 132 -5.29 -0.40 -0.63
CA VAL A 132 -6.26 -0.85 0.37
C VAL A 132 -7.67 -0.86 -0.23
N VAL A 133 -8.10 0.22 -0.88
CA VAL A 133 -9.41 0.28 -1.55
C VAL A 133 -9.54 -0.80 -2.63
N GLY A 134 -8.50 -0.99 -3.45
CA GLY A 134 -8.47 -1.99 -4.50
C GLY A 134 -8.59 -3.42 -3.96
N GLY A 135 -7.85 -3.75 -2.90
CA GLY A 135 -7.92 -5.07 -2.26
C GLY A 135 -9.29 -5.39 -1.70
N TRP A 136 -9.94 -4.40 -1.08
CA TRP A 136 -11.30 -4.55 -0.55
C TRP A 136 -12.36 -4.65 -1.64
N ALA A 137 -12.29 -3.78 -2.66
CA ALA A 137 -13.21 -3.83 -3.80
C ALA A 137 -13.14 -5.16 -4.54
N TRP A 138 -11.93 -5.72 -4.69
CA TRP A 138 -11.72 -7.04 -5.28
C TRP A 138 -12.34 -8.15 -4.43
N SER A 139 -12.04 -8.18 -3.12
CA SER A 139 -12.56 -9.22 -2.21
C SER A 139 -14.09 -9.25 -2.20
N VAL A 140 -14.75 -8.08 -2.16
CA VAL A 140 -16.22 -7.97 -2.21
C VAL A 140 -16.79 -8.48 -3.54
N ARG A 141 -16.16 -8.14 -4.68
CA ARG A 141 -16.60 -8.63 -6.00
C ARG A 141 -16.51 -10.16 -6.08
N GLN A 142 -15.45 -10.73 -5.51
CA GLN A 142 -15.24 -12.18 -5.54
C GLN A 142 -16.24 -12.91 -4.63
N SER A 143 -16.50 -12.43 -3.42
CA SER A 143 -17.51 -13.03 -2.52
C SER A 143 -18.93 -12.98 -3.10
N ARG A 144 -19.25 -12.01 -3.96
CA ARG A 144 -20.54 -11.96 -4.68
C ARG A 144 -20.67 -12.97 -5.82
N ARG A 145 -19.56 -13.47 -6.38
CA ARG A 145 -19.56 -14.47 -7.46
C ARG A 145 -19.66 -15.91 -6.93
N GLU A 146 -19.32 -16.10 -5.67
CA GLU A 146 -19.35 -17.40 -4.98
C GLU A 146 -20.73 -17.69 -4.34
N GLN A 147 -21.69 -16.77 -4.48
CA GLN A 147 -23.09 -16.87 -4.01
C GLN A 147 -24.03 -17.07 -5.20
#